data_AF-A0A1G8KC83-F1
#
_entry.id   AF-A0A1G8KC83-F1
#
_cell.length_a   1.000
_cell.length_b   1.000
_cell.length_c   1.000
_cell.angle_alpha   90.00
_cell.angle_beta   90.00
_cell.angle_gamma   90.00
#
_symmetry.space_group_name_H-M   'P 1'
#
loop_
_entity.id
_entity.type
_entity.pdbx_description
1 polymer ?
#
loop_
_entity_poly.entity_id
_entity_poly.type
_entity_poly.pdbx_seq_one_letter_code
_entity_poly.pdbx_strand_id
1 'polypeptide(L)' 'MSKTSDSRLAPKFVVRLPEGLREEVDAAADAADTSMNTIFVRAIRQYLDKQNRQDLLLEALVRAAGPVEVAHASN' A
#
# COMPACT_ATOMS: atom_id res chain seq x y z
N MET A 1 24.18 4.67 -9.87
CA MET A 1 23.78 3.88 -11.05
C MET A 1 22.27 3.78 -11.11
N SER A 2 21.63 4.26 -12.18
CA SER A 2 20.22 3.95 -12.43
C SER A 2 20.13 2.44 -12.68
N LYS A 3 19.56 1.70 -11.74
CA LYS A 3 19.33 0.26 -11.91
C LYS A 3 18.22 0.16 -12.95
N THR A 4 18.59 0.00 -14.21
CA THR A 4 17.66 -0.35 -15.28
C THR A 4 17.11 -1.73 -14.93
N SER A 5 15.93 -1.74 -14.30
CA SER A 5 15.23 -2.94 -13.90
C SER A 5 14.79 -3.67 -15.16
N ASP A 6 15.63 -4.56 -15.68
CA ASP A 6 15.22 -5.45 -16.76
C ASP A 6 14.03 -6.27 -16.27
N SER A 7 12.85 -6.01 -16.84
CA SER A 7 11.62 -6.74 -16.55
C SER A 7 11.80 -8.25 -16.72
N ARG A 8 12.72 -8.70 -17.58
CA ARG A 8 13.00 -10.12 -17.83
C ARG A 8 13.70 -10.80 -16.66
N LEU A 9 14.41 -10.03 -15.84
CA LEU A 9 15.11 -10.50 -14.65
C LEU A 9 14.27 -10.33 -13.37
N ALA A 10 13.11 -9.69 -13.47
CA ALA A 10 12.23 -9.47 -12.32
C ALA A 10 11.53 -10.78 -11.90
N PRO A 11 11.41 -11.05 -10.58
CA PRO A 11 10.65 -12.19 -10.09
C PRO A 11 9.18 -12.06 -10.49
N LYS A 12 8.57 -13.18 -10.90
CA LYS A 12 7.16 -13.23 -11.31
C LYS A 12 6.28 -13.69 -10.15
N PHE A 13 5.10 -13.09 -10.03
CA PHE A 13 4.08 -13.48 -9.08
C PHE A 13 2.77 -13.67 -9.83
N VAL A 14 2.18 -14.87 -9.77
CA VAL A 14 0.94 -15.21 -10.48
C VAL A 14 -0.23 -15.12 -9.51
N VAL A 15 -1.24 -14.32 -9.85
CA VAL A 15 -2.41 -14.06 -9.02
C VAL A 15 -3.67 -14.55 -9.72
N ARG A 16 -4.58 -15.18 -8.98
CA ARG A 16 -5.95 -15.44 -9.44
C ARG A 16 -6.81 -14.26 -9.06
N LEU A 17 -7.33 -13.55 -10.07
CA LEU A 17 -8.23 -12.44 -9.86
C LEU A 17 -9.67 -12.96 -9.78
N PRO A 18 -10.52 -12.35 -8.94
CA PRO A 18 -11.96 -12.57 -8.99
C PRO A 18 -12.52 -12.13 -10.34
N GLU A 19 -13.72 -12.61 -10.66
CA GLU A 19 -14.44 -12.25 -11.88
C GLU A 19 -14.58 -10.73 -12.02
N GLY A 20 -14.36 -10.21 -13.24
CA GLY A 20 -14.48 -8.78 -13.56
C GLY A 20 -13.28 -7.91 -13.18
N LEU A 21 -12.47 -8.31 -12.18
CA LEU A 21 -11.37 -7.47 -11.71
C LEU A 21 -10.24 -7.34 -12.74
N ARG A 22 -10.05 -8.34 -13.60
CA ARG A 22 -9.04 -8.26 -14.66
C ARG A 22 -9.37 -7.15 -15.65
N GLU A 23 -10.64 -7.10 -16.06
CA GLU A 23 -11.18 -6.13 -17.01
C GLU A 23 -11.15 -4.71 -16.43
N GLU A 24 -11.46 -4.55 -15.14
CA GLU A 24 -11.33 -3.27 -14.44
C GLU A 24 -9.88 -2.76 -14.42
N VAL A 25 -8.90 -3.66 -14.19
CA VAL A 25 -7.48 -3.29 -14.21
C VAL A 25 -7.01 -2.93 -15.62
N ASP A 26 -7.54 -3.60 -16.64
CA ASP A 26 -7.23 -3.31 -18.05
C ASP A 26 -7.73 -1.91 -18.45
N ALA A 27 -8.99 -1.61 -18.15
CA ALA A 27 -9.57 -0.28 -18.39
C ALA A 27 -8.82 0.83 -17.63
N ALA A 28 -8.37 0.57 -16.40
CA ALA A 28 -7.57 1.51 -15.64
C ALA A 28 -6.16 1.72 -16.22
N ALA A 29 -5.58 0.67 -16.81
CA ALA A 29 -4.28 0.73 -17.48
C ALA A 29 -4.37 1.57 -18.76
N ASP A 30 -5.40 1.35 -19.58
CA ASP A 30 -5.70 2.12 -20.79
C ASP A 30 -5.91 3.60 -20.47
N ALA A 31 -6.75 3.90 -19.48
CA ALA A 31 -7.05 5.28 -19.08
C ALA A 31 -5.81 6.05 -18.57
N ALA A 32 -4.81 5.33 -18.05
CA ALA A 32 -3.59 5.90 -17.50
C ALA A 32 -2.36 5.77 -18.44
N ASP A 33 -2.57 5.35 -19.70
CA ASP A 33 -1.54 5.12 -20.72
C ASP A 33 -0.34 4.33 -20.18
N THR A 34 -0.64 3.19 -19.55
CA THR A 34 0.36 2.36 -18.88
C THR A 34 0.00 0.88 -18.95
N SER A 35 0.94 -0.01 -18.58
CA SER A 35 0.65 -1.44 -18.44
C SER A 35 -0.17 -1.77 -17.19
N MET A 36 -0.95 -2.85 -17.24
CA MET A 36 -1.60 -3.46 -16.07
C MET A 36 -0.59 -3.76 -14.94
N ASN A 37 0.63 -4.19 -15.27
CA ASN A 37 1.67 -4.44 -14.27
C ASN A 37 2.01 -3.17 -13.47
N THR A 38 2.07 -2.01 -14.14
CA THR A 38 2.27 -0.73 -13.46
C THR A 38 1.14 -0.42 -12.48
N ILE A 39 -0.12 -0.71 -12.86
CA ILE A 39 -1.28 -0.54 -11.98
C ILE A 39 -1.14 -1.42 -10.74
N PHE A 40 -0.82 -2.71 -10.91
CA PHE A 40 -0.58 -3.64 -9.79
C PHE A 40 0.55 -3.16 -8.87
N VAL A 41 1.70 -2.78 -9.43
CA VAL A 41 2.84 -2.29 -8.64
C VAL A 41 2.48 -1.02 -7.86
N ARG A 42 1.73 -0.09 -8.48
CA ARG A 42 1.27 1.13 -7.80
C ARG A 42 0.29 0.80 -6.66
N ALA A 43 -0.68 -0.08 -6.90
CA ALA A 43 -1.66 -0.49 -5.89
C ALA A 43 -0.97 -1.16 -4.69
N ILE A 44 -0.02 -2.07 -4.93
CA ILE A 44 0.74 -2.74 -3.86
C ILE A 44 1.56 -1.72 -3.05
N ARG A 45 2.26 -0.79 -3.72
CA ARG A 45 3.02 0.26 -3.02
C ARG A 45 2.12 1.12 -2.15
N GLN A 46 0.99 1.57 -2.70
CA GLN A 46 0.00 2.36 -1.96
C GLN A 46 -0.57 1.61 -0.75
N TYR A 47 -0.83 0.31 -0.90
CA TYR A 47 -1.30 -0.54 0.20
C TYR A 47 -0.26 -0.62 1.34
N LEU A 48 1.00 -0.89 0.99
CA LEU A 48 2.11 -0.96 1.96
C LEU A 48 2.40 0.41 2.61
N ASP A 49 2.38 1.49 1.82
CA ASP A 49 2.61 2.85 2.31
C ASP A 49 1.50 3.32 3.25
N LYS A 50 0.24 2.93 2.98
CA LYS A 50 -0.90 3.26 3.84
C LYS A 50 -0.77 2.62 5.22
N GLN A 51 -0.25 1.39 5.30
CA GLN A 51 0.04 0.75 6.58
C GLN A 51 1.07 1.56 7.37
N ASN A 52 2.19 1.91 6.74
CA ASN A 52 3.23 2.74 7.37
C ASN A 52 2.69 4.08 7.86
N ARG A 53 1.83 4.74 7.08
CA ARG A 53 1.23 6.02 7.48
C ARG A 53 0.27 5.87 8.66
N GLN A 54 -0.50 4.78 8.74
CA GLN A 54 -1.38 4.53 9.88
C GLN A 54 -0.58 4.32 11.15
N ASP A 55 0.51 3.57 11.10
CA ASP A 55 1.40 3.34 12.25
C ASP A 55 2.03 4.65 12.73
N LEU A 56 2.50 5.50 11.81
CA LEU A 56 3.04 6.82 12.15
C LEU A 56 1.99 7.74 12.78
N LEU A 57 0.74 7.70 12.31
CA LEU A 57 -0.35 8.48 12.89
C LEU A 57 -0.74 7.97 14.28
N LEU A 58 -0.76 6.65 14.47
CA LEU A 58 -0.99 6.04 15.78
C LEU A 58 0.14 6.39 16.75
N GLU A 59 1.39 6.34 16.32
CA GLU A 59 2.53 6.71 17.14
C GLU A 59 2.50 8.20 17.49
N ALA A 60 2.19 9.07 16.53
CA ALA A 60 2.01 10.50 16.79
C ALA A 60 0.87 10.75 17.78
N LEU A 61 -0.23 10.00 17.67
CA LEU A 61 -1.35 10.09 18.61
C LEU A 61 -0.97 9.62 20.01
N VAL A 62 -0.24 8.52 20.16
CA VAL A 62 0.28 8.04 21.45
C VAL A 62 1.21 9.07 22.07
N ARG A 63 2.10 9.68 21.27
CA ARG A 63 3.00 10.75 21.75
C ARG A 63 2.22 12.01 22.14
N ALA A 64 1.18 12.36 21.40
CA ALA A 64 0.34 13.53 21.67
C ALA A 64 -0.60 13.34 22.88
N ALA A 65 -1.09 12.11 23.09
CA ALA A 65 -1.94 11.76 24.23
C ALA A 65 -1.19 11.82 25.57
N GLY A 66 0.16 11.84 25.54
CA GLY A 66 0.99 11.77 26.75
C GLY A 66 0.82 10.45 27.50
N PRO A 67 1.52 10.25 28.64
CA PRO A 67 1.15 9.19 29.56
C PRO A 67 -0.31 9.42 29.94
N VAL A 68 -1.20 8.48 29.62
CA VAL A 68 -2.51 8.44 30.25
C VAL A 68 -2.23 8.15 31.72
N GLU A 69 -2.13 9.20 32.54
CA GLU A 69 -2.40 9.07 33.96
C GLU A 69 -3.86 8.61 34.05
N VAL A 70 -4.05 7.29 34.02
CA VAL A 70 -5.26 6.68 34.54
C VAL A 70 -5.28 7.07 36.00
N ALA A 71 -5.96 8.17 36.29
CA ALA A 71 -6.33 8.53 37.64
C ALA A 71 -7.14 7.37 38.20
N HIS A 72 -6.47 6.47 38.92
CA HIS A 72 -7.13 5.53 39.80
C HIS A 72 -7.89 6.39 40.80
N ALA A 73 -9.19 6.55 40.57
CA ALA A 73 -10.10 7.09 41.54
C ALA A 73 -9.97 6.21 42.78
N SER A 74 -9.23 6.71 43.76
CA SER A 74 -9.14 6.12 45.09
C SER A 74 -10.53 6.27 45.71
N ASN A 75 -11.15 5.14 45.99
CA ASN A 75 -12.42 5.01 46.68
C ASN A 75 -12.16 4.42 48.07
#